data_AF-A0A2G2MDM6-F1
#
_entry.id   AF-A0A2G2MDM6-F1
#
_cell.length_a   1.000
_cell.length_b   1.000
_cell.length_c   1.000
_cell.angle_alpha   90.00
_cell.angle_beta   90.00
_cell.angle_gamma   90.00
#
_symmetry.space_group_name_H-M   'P 1'
#
loop_
_entity.id
_entity.type
_entity.pdbx_description
1 polymer ?
#
loop_
_entity_poly.entity_id
_entity_poly.type
_entity_poly.pdbx_seq_one_letter_code
_entity_poly.pdbx_strand_id
1 'polypeptide(L)' 'MPTTSQGDAVNLAEQKCLDISELSLADLQSIDERIGEGVVALLDNRASMNARVSEGGTATVRTLEQVESLKVWLSKQN' A
#
# COMPACT_ATOMS: atom_id res chain seq x y z
N MET A 1 -3.97 14.49 21.64
CA MET A 1 -4.37 14.33 20.23
C MET A 1 -5.03 12.97 20.11
N PRO A 2 -6.22 12.83 19.49
CA PRO A 2 -6.78 11.51 19.25
C PRO A 2 -5.82 10.80 18.29
N THR A 3 -5.18 9.75 18.79
CA THR A 3 -4.33 8.87 17.99
C THR A 3 -5.26 7.91 17.28
N THR A 4 -5.72 8.29 16.08
CA THR A 4 -6.34 7.34 15.16
C THR A 4 -5.35 6.21 14.96
N SER A 5 -5.58 5.11 15.64
CA SER A 5 -4.64 4.00 15.62
C SER A 5 -5.04 3.11 14.46
N GLN A 6 -4.06 2.56 13.75
CA GLN A 6 -4.31 1.50 12.76
C GLN A 6 -5.14 0.36 13.38
N GLY A 7 -5.06 0.16 14.70
CA GLY A 7 -5.87 -0.78 15.45
C GLY A 7 -7.37 -0.48 15.47
N ASP A 8 -7.79 0.78 15.40
CA ASP A 8 -9.23 1.11 15.36
C ASP A 8 -9.87 0.69 14.04
N ALA A 9 -9.13 0.82 12.93
CA ALA A 9 -9.57 0.32 11.62
C ALA A 9 -9.64 -1.21 11.59
N VAL A 10 -8.67 -1.89 12.20
CA VAL A 10 -8.69 -3.36 12.35
C VAL A 10 -9.92 -3.79 13.15
N ASN A 11 -10.15 -3.19 14.31
CA ASN A 11 -11.30 -3.50 15.17
C ASN A 11 -12.64 -3.32 14.46
N LEU A 12 -12.79 -2.25 13.65
CA LEU A 12 -14.02 -1.99 12.89
C LEU A 12 -14.24 -3.03 11.78
N ALA A 13 -13.16 -3.42 11.07
CA ALA A 13 -13.22 -4.47 10.06
C ALA A 13 -13.64 -5.81 10.68
N GLU A 14 -13.05 -6.18 11.82
CA GLU A 14 -13.40 -7.40 12.56
C GLU A 14 -14.87 -7.40 13.02
N GLN A 15 -15.37 -6.28 13.58
CA GLN A 15 -16.78 -6.15 13.99
C GLN A 15 -17.76 -6.31 12.82
N LYS A 16 -17.34 -5.93 11.62
CA LYS A 16 -18.13 -6.06 10.39
C LYS A 16 -17.91 -7.39 9.66
N CYS A 17 -17.01 -8.24 10.15
CA CYS A 17 -16.56 -9.45 9.46
C CYS A 17 -16.05 -9.18 8.02
N LEU A 18 -15.34 -8.06 7.85
CA LEU A 18 -14.73 -7.62 6.59
C LEU A 18 -13.20 -7.61 6.70
N ASP A 19 -12.51 -7.67 5.57
CA ASP A 19 -11.11 -7.28 5.51
C ASP A 19 -10.98 -5.74 5.62
N ILE A 20 -9.85 -5.24 6.13
CA ILE A 20 -9.60 -3.80 6.28
C ILE A 20 -9.68 -3.09 4.91
N SER A 21 -9.25 -3.75 3.83
CA SER A 21 -9.33 -3.23 2.46
C SER A 21 -10.76 -3.12 1.93
N GLU A 22 -11.75 -3.73 2.60
CA GLU A 22 -13.16 -3.69 2.23
C GLU A 22 -13.94 -2.59 3.00
N LEU A 23 -13.31 -1.90 3.94
CA LEU A 23 -13.92 -0.78 4.65
C LEU A 23 -14.21 0.39 3.70
N SER A 24 -15.42 0.95 3.80
CA SER A 24 -15.79 2.13 3.03
C SER A 24 -15.08 3.39 3.55
N LEU A 25 -15.01 4.45 2.72
CA LEU A 25 -14.51 5.75 3.19
C LEU A 25 -15.30 6.27 4.40
N ALA A 26 -16.62 6.07 4.42
CA ALA A 26 -17.46 6.46 5.54
C ALA A 26 -17.08 5.70 6.82
N ASP A 27 -16.72 4.42 6.71
CA ASP A 27 -16.24 3.62 7.85
C ASP A 27 -14.92 4.15 8.37
N LEU A 28 -13.97 4.46 7.50
CA LEU A 28 -12.69 5.04 7.89
C LEU A 28 -12.87 6.44 8.50
N GLN A 29 -13.74 7.27 7.93
CA GLN A 29 -14.04 8.62 8.44
C GLN A 29 -14.80 8.60 9.77
N SER A 30 -15.53 7.52 10.08
CA SER A 30 -16.13 7.34 11.41
C SER A 30 -15.07 7.20 12.51
N ILE A 31 -13.85 6.79 12.15
CA ILE A 31 -12.69 6.69 13.05
C ILE A 31 -11.91 8.02 13.07
N ASP A 32 -11.64 8.61 11.89
CA ASP A 32 -10.98 9.91 11.77
C ASP A 32 -11.41 10.66 10.51
N GLU A 33 -12.07 11.80 10.71
CA GLU A 33 -12.57 12.68 9.66
C GLU A 33 -11.49 13.19 8.70
N ARG A 34 -10.22 13.17 9.10
CA ARG A 34 -9.08 13.58 8.25
C ARG A 34 -8.71 12.53 7.22
N ILE A 35 -9.26 11.31 7.30
CA ILE A 35 -9.04 10.26 6.31
C ILE A 35 -9.73 10.67 4.99
N GLY A 36 -8.91 11.05 4.03
CA GLY A 36 -9.35 11.39 2.67
C GLY A 36 -9.46 10.16 1.77
N GLU A 37 -10.11 10.35 0.61
CA GLU A 37 -10.31 9.33 -0.43
C GLU A 37 -9.03 8.58 -0.84
N GLY A 38 -7.87 9.26 -0.78
CA GLY A 38 -6.58 8.66 -1.13
C GLY A 38 -6.12 7.52 -0.20
N VAL A 39 -6.67 7.40 1.01
CA VAL A 39 -6.33 6.31 1.94
C VAL A 39 -6.94 4.98 1.51
N VAL A 40 -8.15 4.98 0.94
CA VAL A 40 -8.79 3.77 0.40
C VAL A 40 -7.91 3.17 -0.71
N ALA A 41 -7.31 4.01 -1.54
CA ALA A 41 -6.37 3.57 -2.57
C ALA A 41 -5.09 2.95 -2.00
N LEU A 42 -4.67 3.28 -0.77
CA LEU A 42 -3.46 2.72 -0.13
C LEU A 42 -3.71 1.37 0.55
N LEU A 43 -4.97 1.01 0.82
CA LEU A 43 -5.35 -0.31 1.32
C LEU A 43 -5.34 -1.38 0.20
N ASP A 44 -5.22 -0.95 -1.06
CA ASP A 44 -4.99 -1.85 -2.19
C ASP A 44 -3.55 -2.39 -2.19
N ASN A 45 -3.42 -3.71 -2.35
CA ASN A 45 -2.12 -4.39 -2.36
C ASN A 45 -1.18 -3.89 -3.48
N ARG A 46 -1.73 -3.57 -4.66
CA ARG A 46 -0.93 -3.07 -5.79
C ARG A 46 -0.45 -1.65 -5.53
N ALA A 47 -1.27 -0.79 -4.95
CA ALA A 47 -0.85 0.54 -4.53
C ALA A 47 0.22 0.48 -3.44
N SER A 48 0.05 -0.39 -2.43
CA SER A 48 1.05 -0.62 -1.38
C SER A 48 2.39 -1.09 -1.95
N MET A 49 2.37 -2.06 -2.87
CA MET A 49 3.56 -2.50 -3.60
C MET A 49 4.22 -1.35 -4.38
N ASN A 50 3.43 -0.54 -5.08
CA ASN A 50 3.92 0.57 -5.91
C ASN A 50 4.40 1.79 -5.12
N ALA A 51 4.01 1.94 -3.86
CA ALA A 51 4.55 2.98 -2.98
C ALA A 51 6.04 2.73 -2.61
N ARG A 52 6.53 1.49 -2.75
CA ARG A 52 7.92 1.11 -2.44
C ARG A 52 8.87 1.48 -3.60
N VAL A 53 9.04 2.79 -3.83
CA VAL A 53 9.82 3.39 -4.93
C VAL A 53 11.27 3.72 -4.58
N SER A 54 11.76 3.36 -3.39
CA SER A 54 13.19 3.48 -3.09
C SER A 54 14.01 2.57 -4.00
N GLU A 55 15.32 2.81 -4.09
CA GLU A 55 16.23 1.88 -4.75
C GLU A 55 16.06 0.47 -4.15
N GLY A 56 15.99 -0.55 -5.02
CA GLY A 56 15.74 -1.93 -4.60
C GLY A 56 14.30 -2.24 -4.18
N GLY A 57 13.39 -1.27 -4.25
CA GLY A 57 11.99 -1.43 -3.87
C GLY A 57 11.17 -2.32 -4.82
N THR A 58 9.97 -2.70 -4.39
CA THR A 58 9.10 -3.63 -5.13
C THR A 58 8.15 -2.94 -6.10
N ALA A 59 8.20 -1.61 -6.22
CA ALA A 59 7.36 -0.91 -7.18
C ALA A 59 7.65 -1.41 -8.60
N THR A 60 6.62 -1.50 -9.45
CA THR A 60 6.78 -2.01 -10.83
C THR A 60 7.90 -1.29 -11.58
N VAL A 61 8.02 0.03 -11.42
CA VAL A 61 9.11 0.82 -12.02
C VAL A 61 10.50 0.33 -11.56
N ARG A 62 10.68 0.04 -10.28
CA ARG A 62 11.95 -0.44 -9.72
C ARG A 62 12.27 -1.86 -10.15
N THR A 63 11.28 -2.74 -10.17
CA THR A 63 11.48 -4.11 -10.65
C THR A 63 11.87 -4.14 -12.12
N LEU A 64 11.26 -3.30 -12.96
CA LEU A 64 11.65 -3.19 -14.38
C LEU A 64 13.07 -2.66 -14.54
N GLU A 65 13.45 -1.60 -13.82
CA GLU A 65 14.83 -1.08 -13.80
C GLU A 65 15.85 -2.16 -13.39
N GLN A 66 15.54 -2.95 -12.36
CA GLN A 66 16.38 -4.06 -11.92
C GLN A 66 16.52 -5.15 -12.97
N VAL A 67 15.42 -5.53 -13.65
CA VAL A 67 15.44 -6.49 -14.75
C VAL A 67 16.35 -6.01 -15.89
N GLU A 68 16.26 -4.75 -16.28
CA GLU A 68 17.14 -4.19 -17.33
C GLU A 68 18.60 -4.13 -16.89
N SER A 69 18.87 -3.73 -15.64
CA SER A 69 20.24 -3.75 -15.09
C SER A 69 20.85 -5.16 -15.13
N LEU A 70 20.07 -6.19 -14.77
CA LEU A 70 20.52 -7.58 -14.81
C LEU A 70 20.75 -8.08 -16.23
N LYS A 71 19.92 -7.68 -17.21
CA LYS A 71 20.15 -7.99 -18.62
C LYS A 71 21.46 -7.40 -19.13
N VAL A 72 21.75 -6.14 -18.79
CA VAL A 72 23.01 -5.46 -19.13
C VAL A 72 24.20 -6.13 -18.45
N TRP A 73 24.04 -6.59 -17.21
CA TRP A 73 25.09 -7.34 -16.53
C TRP A 73 25.38 -8.68 -17.22
N LEU A 74 24.34 -9.45 -17.56
CA LEU A 74 24.44 -10.73 -18.26
C LEU A 74 25.11 -10.58 -19.63
N SER A 75 24.79 -9.54 -20.40
CA SER A 75 25.38 -9.33 -21.73
C SER A 75 26.88 -9.05 -21.69
N LYS A 76 27.42 -8.62 -20.54
CA LYS A 76 28.86 -8.37 -20.34
C LYS A 76 29.64 -9.62 -19.88
N GLN A 77 28.94 -10.71 -19.56
CA GLN A 77 29.57 -11.97 -19.13
C GLN A 77 29.82 -12.94 -20.30
N ASN A 78 29.30 -12.63 -21.48
CA ASN A 78 29.60 -13.31 -22.76
C ASN A 78 30.73 -12.58 -23.48
#